data_AF-A0A9N8DXM0-F1
#
_entry.id   AF-A0A9N8DXM0-F1
#
_cell.length_a   1.000
_cell.length_b   1.000
_cell.length_c   1.000
_cell.angle_alpha   90.00
_cell.angle_beta   90.00
_cell.angle_gamma   90.00
#
_symmetry.space_group_name_H-M   'P 1'
#
loop_
_entity.id
_entity.type
_entity.pdbx_description
1 polymer ?
#
loop_
_entity_poly.entity_id
_entity_poly.type
_entity_poly.pdbx_seq_one_letter_code
_entity_poly.pdbx_strand_id
1 'polypeptide(L)'
;MASTNKPLKSAAWTAYKRSYRKKDKPDGYIEVFRKIKAAFGCDKVLYPGCHRHLSASLVWPHVDYVDSDRKVADVYEDDVCRQWVMENAGYESSPAYTFTCADFTKPLPKGKFKKDSYDCLISLSAGVVSTACVPYLTPGEGLLLVDDSHSDAKIAFMDERLELVGAVVVPKGDGDEVAVLEVVTSPERLDRYFRTKAKGNPHITQAQAEEAIRIGSVAKRSFRVLEDAFVYIFRRRRGESQDENAANEEAANEKVDDKEKKRGSIDDTESKPKRSKR
;
A
#
# COMPACT_ATOMS: atom_id res chain seq x y z
N MET A 1 -0.59 -14.42 -43.15
CA MET A 1 0.82 -14.51 -42.74
C MET A 1 0.86 -15.34 -41.46
N ALA A 2 1.50 -16.51 -41.47
CA ALA A 2 1.63 -17.34 -40.27
C ALA A 2 2.63 -16.66 -39.32
N SER A 3 2.15 -16.12 -38.20
CA SER A 3 3.03 -15.63 -37.14
C SER A 3 3.77 -16.84 -36.57
N THR A 4 5.04 -17.00 -36.95
CA THR A 4 5.94 -17.99 -36.37
C THR A 4 6.31 -17.52 -34.97
N ASN A 5 5.39 -17.65 -34.02
CA ASN A 5 5.63 -17.31 -32.63
C ASN A 5 6.62 -18.32 -32.05
N LYS A 6 7.92 -18.00 -32.16
CA LYS A 6 8.96 -18.75 -31.43
C LYS A 6 8.59 -18.71 -29.94
N PRO A 7 8.65 -19.84 -29.23
CA PRO A 7 8.40 -19.84 -27.80
C PRO A 7 9.39 -18.91 -27.10
N LEU A 8 8.85 -17.96 -26.33
CA LEU A 8 9.59 -17.10 -25.43
C LEU A 8 10.44 -17.96 -24.48
N LYS A 9 11.77 -17.77 -24.52
CA LYS A 9 12.73 -18.57 -23.74
C LYS A 9 13.86 -17.69 -23.19
N SER A 10 13.90 -17.56 -21.88
CA SER A 10 15.05 -17.05 -21.10
C SER A 10 15.09 -17.75 -19.74
N ALA A 11 16.22 -17.67 -19.04
CA ALA A 11 16.34 -18.20 -17.67
C ALA A 11 15.40 -17.45 -16.71
N ALA A 12 15.32 -16.13 -16.85
CA ALA A 12 14.43 -15.27 -16.09
C ALA A 12 12.94 -15.62 -16.31
N TRP A 13 12.53 -15.77 -17.58
CA TRP A 13 11.17 -16.22 -17.92
C TRP A 13 10.83 -17.58 -17.30
N THR A 14 11.78 -18.51 -17.30
CA THR A 14 11.62 -19.82 -16.67
C THR A 14 11.46 -19.68 -15.14
N ALA A 15 12.23 -18.79 -14.51
CA ALA A 15 12.13 -18.51 -13.09
C ALA A 15 10.78 -17.85 -12.70
N TYR A 16 10.28 -16.92 -13.51
CA TYR A 16 8.93 -16.36 -13.36
C TYR A 16 7.87 -17.47 -13.43
N LYS A 17 7.87 -18.27 -14.51
CA LYS A 17 6.88 -19.34 -14.69
C LYS A 17 6.88 -20.36 -13.56
N ARG A 18 8.06 -20.77 -13.08
CA ARG A 18 8.19 -21.69 -11.95
C ARG A 18 7.55 -21.13 -10.68
N SER A 19 7.62 -19.81 -10.48
CA SER A 19 7.13 -19.13 -9.29
C SER A 19 5.61 -18.88 -9.36
N TYR A 20 5.13 -18.33 -10.48
CA TYR A 20 3.77 -17.79 -10.59
C TYR A 20 2.88 -18.47 -11.65
N ARG A 21 3.44 -19.29 -12.55
CA ARG A 21 2.69 -20.01 -13.60
C ARG A 21 2.97 -21.51 -13.59
N LYS A 22 2.82 -22.14 -12.42
CA LYS A 22 3.10 -23.57 -12.23
C LYS A 22 2.22 -24.42 -13.16
N LYS A 23 2.85 -25.36 -13.89
CA LYS A 23 2.20 -26.23 -14.89
C LYS A 23 1.43 -25.44 -15.96
N ASP A 24 1.98 -24.29 -16.35
CA ASP A 24 1.42 -23.35 -17.34
C ASP A 24 0.02 -22.79 -17.00
N LYS A 25 -0.45 -22.99 -15.77
CA LYS A 25 -1.65 -22.32 -15.26
C LYS A 25 -1.41 -20.81 -15.18
N PRO A 26 -2.44 -19.98 -15.44
CA PRO A 26 -2.33 -18.55 -15.22
C PRO A 26 -2.04 -18.27 -13.75
N ASP A 27 -1.34 -17.16 -13.51
CA ASP A 27 -1.16 -16.64 -12.17
C ASP A 27 -2.52 -16.20 -11.61
N GLY A 28 -2.89 -16.73 -10.44
CA GLY A 28 -4.18 -16.47 -9.80
C GLY A 28 -4.38 -15.01 -9.43
N TYR A 29 -3.30 -14.25 -9.21
CA TYR A 29 -3.39 -12.82 -8.88
C TYR A 29 -3.77 -11.95 -10.07
N ILE A 30 -3.57 -12.41 -11.32
CA ILE A 30 -3.95 -11.61 -12.51
C ILE A 30 -5.44 -11.27 -12.48
N GLU A 31 -6.29 -12.26 -12.18
CA GLU A 31 -7.74 -12.04 -12.15
C GLU A 31 -8.16 -11.17 -10.95
N VAL A 32 -7.49 -11.33 -9.81
CA VAL A 32 -7.67 -10.46 -8.64
C VAL A 32 -7.35 -9.01 -8.99
N PHE A 33 -6.19 -8.77 -9.61
CA PHE A 33 -5.76 -7.44 -10.04
C PHE A 33 -6.73 -6.82 -11.04
N ARG A 34 -7.21 -7.57 -12.03
CA ARG A 34 -8.20 -7.09 -13.00
C ARG A 34 -9.50 -6.67 -12.34
N LYS A 35 -10.03 -7.50 -11.43
CA LYS A 35 -11.26 -7.19 -10.70
C LYS A 35 -11.12 -5.97 -9.81
N ILE A 36 -9.97 -5.81 -9.15
CA ILE A 36 -9.68 -4.63 -8.33
C ILE A 36 -9.56 -3.38 -9.20
N LYS A 37 -8.79 -3.42 -10.30
CA LYS A 37 -8.67 -2.30 -11.23
C LYS A 37 -10.04 -1.89 -11.78
N ALA A 38 -10.88 -2.86 -12.16
CA ALA A 38 -12.22 -2.60 -12.66
C ALA A 38 -13.15 -1.98 -11.60
N ALA A 39 -13.04 -2.41 -10.34
CA ALA A 39 -13.92 -1.96 -9.26
C ALA A 39 -13.54 -0.61 -8.66
N PHE A 40 -12.25 -0.28 -8.58
CA PHE A 40 -11.78 0.90 -7.86
C PHE A 40 -11.05 1.93 -8.72
N GLY A 41 -10.50 1.52 -9.86
CA GLY A 41 -9.61 2.36 -10.65
C GLY A 41 -8.26 2.58 -9.96
N CYS A 42 -7.17 2.41 -10.70
CA CYS A 42 -5.81 2.81 -10.34
C CYS A 42 -4.90 2.56 -11.54
N ASP A 43 -3.83 3.34 -11.70
CA ASP A 43 -2.89 3.18 -12.81
C ASP A 43 -1.43 3.15 -12.37
N LYS A 44 -1.07 3.89 -11.32
CA LYS A 44 0.28 3.95 -10.78
C LYS A 44 0.43 3.14 -9.50
N VAL A 45 1.20 2.07 -9.59
CA VAL A 45 1.34 1.03 -8.57
C VAL A 45 2.75 1.02 -7.98
N LEU A 46 2.84 0.93 -6.66
CA LEU A 46 4.06 0.56 -5.93
C LEU A 46 3.92 -0.88 -5.45
N TYR A 47 4.90 -1.74 -5.73
CA TYR A 47 4.89 -3.14 -5.33
C TYR A 47 6.17 -3.53 -4.56
N PRO A 48 6.20 -3.33 -3.23
CA PRO A 48 7.28 -3.76 -2.36
C PRO A 48 7.27 -5.26 -2.07
N GLY A 49 8.46 -5.86 -1.93
CA GLY A 49 8.66 -7.30 -1.77
C GLY A 49 8.07 -8.11 -2.91
N CYS A 50 8.16 -7.57 -4.12
CA CYS A 50 7.55 -8.13 -5.32
C CYS A 50 8.13 -9.48 -5.76
N HIS A 51 9.31 -9.87 -5.26
CA HIS A 51 10.04 -11.03 -5.72
C HIS A 51 10.10 -11.04 -7.27
N ARG A 52 9.73 -12.14 -7.93
CA ARG A 52 9.62 -12.24 -9.39
C ARG A 52 8.20 -12.01 -9.93
N HIS A 53 7.30 -11.36 -9.19
CA HIS A 53 5.88 -11.27 -9.53
C HIS A 53 5.56 -10.18 -10.57
N LEU A 54 5.86 -10.47 -11.84
CA LEU A 54 5.69 -9.52 -12.96
C LEU A 54 4.22 -9.27 -13.35
N SER A 55 3.28 -10.01 -12.80
CA SER A 55 1.88 -10.04 -13.26
C SER A 55 1.11 -8.72 -13.07
N ALA A 56 1.52 -7.87 -12.13
CA ALA A 56 0.90 -6.55 -11.94
C ALA A 56 1.01 -5.67 -13.21
N SER A 57 2.13 -5.73 -13.94
CA SER A 57 2.31 -5.01 -15.21
C SER A 57 1.39 -5.48 -16.34
N LEU A 58 0.69 -6.61 -16.20
CA LEU A 58 -0.34 -7.00 -17.17
C LEU A 58 -1.65 -6.22 -16.98
N VAL A 59 -1.85 -5.59 -15.83
CA VAL A 59 -3.10 -4.93 -15.44
C VAL A 59 -2.92 -3.43 -15.32
N TRP A 60 -1.77 -3.00 -14.80
CA TRP A 60 -1.46 -1.59 -14.59
C TRP A 60 -0.33 -1.11 -15.51
N PRO A 61 -0.49 0.06 -16.15
CA PRO A 61 0.51 0.61 -17.07
C PRO A 61 1.76 1.12 -16.36
N HIS A 62 1.66 1.56 -15.10
CA HIS A 62 2.79 2.13 -14.36
C HIS A 62 3.03 1.34 -13.08
N VAL A 63 4.12 0.55 -13.03
CA VAL A 63 4.42 -0.29 -11.87
C VAL A 63 5.87 -0.12 -11.43
N ASP A 64 6.08 0.38 -10.21
CA ASP A 64 7.38 0.39 -9.56
C ASP A 64 7.52 -0.81 -8.62
N TYR A 65 8.37 -1.74 -9.03
CA TYR A 65 8.72 -2.92 -8.25
C TYR A 65 9.89 -2.64 -7.32
N VAL A 66 9.77 -3.07 -6.06
CA VAL A 66 10.83 -2.93 -5.06
C VAL A 66 11.07 -4.26 -4.38
N ASP A 67 12.32 -4.70 -4.31
CA ASP A 67 12.71 -5.89 -3.54
C ASP A 67 14.13 -5.74 -2.99
N SER A 68 14.45 -6.41 -1.88
CA SER A 68 15.78 -6.39 -1.30
C SER A 68 16.72 -7.44 -1.93
N ASP A 69 16.17 -8.50 -2.55
CA ASP A 69 16.96 -9.52 -3.22
C ASP A 69 17.29 -9.11 -4.67
N ARG A 70 18.54 -8.70 -4.90
CA ARG A 70 19.02 -8.34 -6.24
C ARG A 70 18.82 -9.45 -7.28
N LYS A 71 18.76 -10.72 -6.87
CA LYS A 71 18.62 -11.86 -7.80
C LYS A 71 17.27 -11.87 -8.52
N VAL A 72 16.25 -11.20 -7.99
CA VAL A 72 14.93 -11.12 -8.63
C VAL A 72 14.85 -10.02 -9.69
N ALA A 73 15.87 -9.15 -9.79
CA ALA A 73 15.98 -8.14 -10.83
C ALA A 73 15.95 -8.75 -12.24
N ASP A 74 16.41 -10.00 -12.36
CA ASP A 74 16.54 -10.74 -13.62
C ASP A 74 15.27 -10.72 -14.47
N VAL A 75 14.10 -10.94 -13.88
CA VAL A 75 12.81 -10.93 -14.61
C VAL A 75 12.36 -9.55 -15.06
N TYR A 76 12.75 -8.49 -14.35
CA TYR A 76 12.39 -7.12 -14.72
C TYR A 76 13.34 -6.56 -15.79
N GLU A 77 14.59 -7.05 -15.80
CA GLU A 77 15.65 -6.65 -16.72
C GLU A 77 15.69 -7.52 -18.00
N ASP A 78 14.91 -8.60 -18.11
CA ASP A 78 14.91 -9.55 -19.23
C ASP A 78 13.96 -9.13 -20.39
N ASP A 79 14.47 -9.18 -21.63
CA ASP A 79 13.71 -8.79 -22.82
C ASP A 79 12.56 -9.73 -23.15
N VAL A 80 12.71 -11.03 -22.85
CA VAL A 80 11.65 -12.03 -23.09
C VAL A 80 10.47 -11.79 -22.14
N CYS A 81 10.75 -11.46 -20.88
CA CYS A 81 9.75 -11.01 -19.92
C CYS A 81 9.09 -9.69 -20.35
N ARG A 82 9.85 -8.69 -20.80
CA ARG A 82 9.31 -7.42 -21.33
C ARG A 82 8.38 -7.66 -22.51
N GLN A 83 8.81 -8.45 -23.48
CA GLN A 83 8.00 -8.81 -24.65
C GLN A 83 6.70 -9.49 -24.24
N TRP A 84 6.76 -10.44 -23.30
CA TRP A 84 5.57 -11.09 -22.79
C TRP A 84 4.58 -10.08 -22.15
N VAL A 85 5.06 -9.14 -21.34
CA VAL A 85 4.19 -8.10 -20.75
C VAL A 85 3.55 -7.26 -21.85
N MET A 86 4.32 -6.80 -22.84
CA MET A 86 3.79 -6.02 -23.98
C MET A 86 2.70 -6.76 -24.76
N GLU A 87 2.86 -8.07 -24.96
CA GLU A 87 1.90 -8.89 -25.71
C GLU A 87 0.64 -9.28 -24.91
N ASN A 88 0.67 -9.18 -23.58
CA ASN A 88 -0.37 -9.71 -22.69
C ASN A 88 -0.99 -8.65 -21.77
N ALA A 89 -0.56 -7.39 -21.86
CA ALA A 89 -1.14 -6.28 -21.14
C ALA A 89 -2.62 -6.08 -21.50
N GLY A 90 -3.46 -5.84 -20.50
CA GLY A 90 -4.89 -5.58 -20.66
C GLY A 90 -5.25 -4.12 -20.91
N TYR A 91 -4.32 -3.33 -21.46
CA TYR A 91 -4.44 -1.90 -21.70
C TYR A 91 -3.69 -1.49 -22.98
N GLU A 92 -4.06 -0.35 -23.58
CA GLU A 92 -3.56 0.07 -24.90
C GLU A 92 -2.19 0.76 -24.85
N SER A 93 -1.85 1.43 -23.74
CA SER A 93 -0.57 2.13 -23.60
C SER A 93 0.60 1.15 -23.46
N SER A 94 1.82 1.60 -23.80
CA SER A 94 3.01 0.78 -23.56
C SER A 94 3.25 0.59 -22.07
N PRO A 95 3.46 -0.66 -21.60
CA PRO A 95 3.83 -0.94 -20.22
C PRO A 95 5.08 -0.17 -19.79
N ALA A 96 4.99 0.53 -18.66
CA ALA A 96 6.10 1.27 -18.06
C ALA A 96 6.32 0.78 -16.62
N TYR A 97 7.20 -0.20 -16.47
CA TYR A 97 7.56 -0.71 -15.16
C TYR A 97 9.05 -0.58 -14.87
N THR A 98 9.40 -0.41 -13.60
CA THR A 98 10.80 -0.34 -13.15
C THR A 98 11.04 -1.28 -11.97
N PHE A 99 12.29 -1.71 -11.79
CA PHE A 99 12.72 -2.44 -10.60
C PHE A 99 13.70 -1.60 -9.79
N THR A 100 13.60 -1.67 -8.47
CA THR A 100 14.55 -1.08 -7.53
C THR A 100 14.97 -2.09 -6.48
N CYS A 101 16.27 -2.37 -6.42
CA CYS A 101 16.84 -3.16 -5.34
C CYS A 101 16.93 -2.30 -4.07
N ALA A 102 15.96 -2.42 -3.16
CA ALA A 102 15.92 -1.68 -1.91
C ALA A 102 15.13 -2.42 -0.83
N ASP A 103 15.51 -2.18 0.42
CA ASP A 103 14.76 -2.60 1.60
C ASP A 103 13.63 -1.59 1.85
N PHE A 104 12.39 -1.98 1.56
CA PHE A 104 11.22 -1.11 1.68
C PHE A 104 10.86 -0.76 3.13
N THR A 105 11.44 -1.46 4.12
CA THR A 105 11.26 -1.11 5.54
C THR A 105 12.03 0.15 5.92
N LYS A 106 12.92 0.61 5.03
CA LYS A 106 13.66 1.86 5.12
C LYS A 106 13.07 2.89 4.15
N PRO A 107 13.34 4.20 4.36
CA PRO A 107 12.96 5.21 3.39
C PRO A 107 13.49 4.88 1.98
N LEU A 108 12.58 4.82 1.01
CA LEU A 108 12.94 4.60 -0.40
C LEU A 108 13.65 5.83 -0.97
N PRO A 109 14.44 5.69 -2.05
CA PRO A 109 15.17 6.80 -2.65
C PRO A 109 14.27 7.98 -3.04
N LYS A 110 14.39 9.12 -2.33
CA LYS A 110 13.53 10.31 -2.47
C LYS A 110 13.42 10.86 -3.90
N GLY A 111 14.48 10.73 -4.71
CA GLY A 111 14.49 11.19 -6.10
C GLY A 111 13.68 10.31 -7.06
N LYS A 112 13.29 9.11 -6.63
CA LYS A 112 12.51 8.14 -7.43
C LYS A 112 11.11 7.92 -6.85
N PHE A 113 11.00 7.82 -5.53
CA PHE A 113 9.75 7.52 -4.83
C PHE A 113 9.24 8.75 -4.11
N LYS A 114 8.16 9.34 -4.63
CA LYS A 114 7.50 10.50 -4.02
C LYS A 114 6.36 10.02 -3.12
N LYS A 115 6.24 10.58 -1.92
CA LYS A 115 5.06 10.42 -1.07
C LYS A 115 3.79 10.86 -1.81
N ASP A 116 2.64 10.32 -1.42
CA ASP A 116 1.33 10.74 -1.94
C ASP A 116 1.25 10.73 -3.49
N SER A 117 1.85 9.73 -4.13
CA SER A 117 2.01 9.72 -5.59
C SER A 117 1.67 8.40 -6.27
N TYR A 118 1.17 7.42 -5.52
CA TYR A 118 0.74 6.13 -6.01
C TYR A 118 -0.75 5.92 -5.73
N ASP A 119 -1.45 5.41 -6.72
CA ASP A 119 -2.88 5.08 -6.63
C ASP A 119 -3.07 3.73 -5.95
N CYS A 120 -2.06 2.86 -6.00
CA CYS A 120 -2.12 1.52 -5.46
C CYS A 120 -0.78 1.07 -4.87
N LEU A 121 -0.85 0.36 -3.77
CA LEU A 121 0.26 -0.27 -3.06
C LEU A 121 -0.08 -1.75 -2.92
N ILE A 122 0.80 -2.64 -3.36
CA ILE A 122 0.59 -4.08 -3.28
C ILE A 122 1.48 -4.68 -2.19
N SER A 123 0.86 -5.36 -1.24
CA SER A 123 1.51 -6.12 -0.17
C SER A 123 1.05 -7.58 -0.21
N LEU A 124 1.77 -8.41 -0.96
CA LEU A 124 1.44 -9.83 -1.07
C LEU A 124 2.66 -10.63 -0.62
N SER A 125 2.57 -11.25 0.56
CA SER A 125 3.62 -12.12 1.10
C SER A 125 5.01 -11.48 1.22
N ALA A 126 5.07 -10.15 1.43
CA ALA A 126 6.30 -9.35 1.45
C ALA A 126 6.80 -8.96 2.87
N GLY A 127 6.00 -9.21 3.91
CA GLY A 127 6.19 -8.67 5.26
C GLY A 127 5.12 -7.64 5.61
N VAL A 128 5.41 -6.73 6.56
CA VAL A 128 4.48 -5.68 7.00
C VAL A 128 4.70 -4.39 6.19
N VAL A 129 4.20 -4.38 4.96
CA VAL A 129 4.39 -3.26 4.01
C VAL A 129 3.58 -2.04 4.44
N SER A 130 2.39 -2.25 5.02
CA SER A 130 1.47 -1.16 5.42
C SER A 130 2.16 -0.10 6.29
N THR A 131 2.97 -0.50 7.27
CA THR A 131 3.69 0.41 8.17
C THR A 131 4.61 1.37 7.42
N ALA A 132 5.41 0.86 6.48
CA ALA A 132 6.48 1.63 5.84
C ALA A 132 6.02 2.35 4.57
N CYS A 133 5.06 1.79 3.83
CA CYS A 133 4.77 2.23 2.46
C CYS A 133 3.44 2.98 2.29
N VAL A 134 2.52 2.97 3.27
CA VAL A 134 1.30 3.78 3.22
C VAL A 134 1.55 5.27 2.91
N PRO A 135 2.62 5.93 3.40
CA PRO A 135 2.92 7.31 3.03
C PRO A 135 3.14 7.58 1.53
N TYR A 136 3.34 6.56 0.70
CA TYR A 136 3.45 6.71 -0.75
C TYR A 136 2.09 6.74 -1.47
N LEU A 137 1.02 6.26 -0.82
CA LEU A 137 -0.33 6.26 -1.38
C LEU A 137 -0.95 7.65 -1.44
N THR A 138 -1.64 8.00 -2.51
CA THR A 138 -2.40 9.25 -2.58
C THR A 138 -3.48 9.29 -1.48
N PRO A 139 -3.53 10.31 -0.62
CA PRO A 139 -4.57 10.43 0.41
C PRO A 139 -5.98 10.50 -0.19
N GLY A 140 -6.93 9.76 0.37
CA GLY A 140 -8.34 9.75 -0.03
C GLY A 140 -8.68 8.81 -1.19
N GLU A 141 -7.70 8.47 -2.04
CA GLU A 141 -7.94 7.64 -3.25
C GLU A 141 -7.05 6.40 -3.29
N GLY A 142 -5.82 6.51 -2.78
CA GLY A 142 -4.82 5.46 -2.83
C GLY A 142 -5.25 4.19 -2.10
N LEU A 143 -5.02 3.05 -2.74
CA LEU A 143 -5.43 1.73 -2.27
C LEU A 143 -4.24 0.90 -1.79
N LEU A 144 -4.37 0.23 -0.66
CA LEU A 144 -3.50 -0.87 -0.25
C LEU A 144 -4.20 -2.20 -0.54
N LEU A 145 -3.59 -3.02 -1.38
CA LEU A 145 -3.99 -4.40 -1.64
C LEU A 145 -3.10 -5.31 -0.79
N VAL A 146 -3.70 -6.04 0.15
CA VAL A 146 -2.91 -6.76 1.15
C VAL A 146 -3.45 -8.17 1.41
N ASP A 147 -2.56 -9.17 1.40
CA ASP A 147 -2.85 -10.51 1.93
C ASP A 147 -2.54 -10.60 3.43
N ASP A 148 -3.02 -11.64 4.10
CA ASP A 148 -2.76 -11.82 5.54
C ASP A 148 -1.55 -12.75 5.83
N SER A 149 -0.75 -13.10 4.81
CA SER A 149 0.33 -14.09 4.94
C SER A 149 1.35 -13.74 6.03
N HIS A 150 1.64 -12.46 6.23
CA HIS A 150 2.50 -11.93 7.30
C HIS A 150 1.75 -11.09 8.34
N SER A 151 0.44 -11.30 8.46
CA SER A 151 -0.45 -10.48 9.32
C SER A 151 -0.51 -9.00 8.95
N ASP A 152 -0.03 -8.60 7.77
CA ASP A 152 -0.01 -7.20 7.34
C ASP A 152 -1.42 -6.64 7.21
N ALA A 153 -2.39 -7.43 6.73
CA ALA A 153 -3.79 -7.04 6.68
C ALA A 153 -4.37 -6.68 8.07
N LYS A 154 -3.93 -7.36 9.15
CA LYS A 154 -4.34 -7.04 10.52
C LYS A 154 -3.73 -5.74 11.02
N ILE A 155 -2.50 -5.43 10.61
CA ILE A 155 -1.86 -4.16 10.92
C ILE A 155 -2.53 -3.03 10.16
N ALA A 156 -2.78 -3.23 8.86
CA ALA A 156 -3.52 -2.29 8.04
C ALA A 156 -4.92 -1.99 8.62
N PHE A 157 -5.60 -3.01 9.19
CA PHE A 157 -6.89 -2.83 9.84
C PHE A 157 -6.82 -1.98 11.12
N MET A 158 -5.68 -1.96 11.82
CA MET A 158 -5.48 -1.11 13.00
C MET A 158 -4.94 0.28 12.67
N ASP A 159 -4.46 0.50 11.45
CA ASP A 159 -3.90 1.78 11.03
C ASP A 159 -5.02 2.79 10.77
N GLU A 160 -5.12 3.81 11.61
CA GLU A 160 -6.13 4.86 11.51
C GLU A 160 -6.07 5.63 10.19
N ARG A 161 -4.93 5.60 9.48
CA ARG A 161 -4.79 6.20 8.15
C ARG A 161 -5.48 5.39 7.07
N LEU A 162 -5.94 4.19 7.37
CA LEU A 162 -6.55 3.26 6.44
C LEU A 162 -8.02 3.01 6.78
N GLU A 163 -8.78 2.60 5.78
CA GLU A 163 -10.17 2.18 5.89
C GLU A 163 -10.37 0.94 5.02
N LEU A 164 -10.96 -0.13 5.56
CA LEU A 164 -11.30 -1.31 4.78
C LEU A 164 -12.47 -0.96 3.84
N VAL A 165 -12.22 -0.96 2.54
CA VAL A 165 -13.22 -0.60 1.51
C VAL A 165 -13.56 -1.76 0.58
N GLY A 166 -12.81 -2.86 0.66
CA GLY A 166 -13.11 -4.05 -0.12
C GLY A 166 -12.40 -5.30 0.37
N ALA A 167 -12.88 -6.44 -0.09
CA ALA A 167 -12.21 -7.73 0.06
C ALA A 167 -12.45 -8.59 -1.19
N VAL A 168 -11.43 -9.30 -1.64
CA VAL A 168 -11.56 -10.30 -2.70
C VAL A 168 -11.71 -11.67 -2.06
N VAL A 169 -12.80 -12.35 -2.37
CA VAL A 169 -13.09 -13.70 -1.86
C VAL A 169 -13.17 -14.72 -2.98
N VAL A 170 -12.83 -15.95 -2.65
CA VAL A 170 -13.14 -17.13 -3.45
C VAL A 170 -14.40 -17.73 -2.83
N PRO A 171 -15.58 -17.61 -3.46
CA PRO A 171 -16.79 -18.25 -2.96
C PRO A 171 -16.54 -19.75 -2.80
N LYS A 172 -17.03 -20.32 -1.70
CA LYS A 172 -17.09 -21.78 -1.59
C LYS A 172 -18.16 -22.26 -2.56
N GLY A 173 -17.75 -22.86 -3.67
CA GLY A 173 -18.66 -23.58 -4.55
C GLY A 173 -19.07 -24.90 -3.92
N ASP A 174 -20.32 -25.30 -4.10
CA ASP A 174 -20.80 -26.65 -3.83
C ASP A 174 -20.62 -27.49 -5.12
N GLY A 175 -19.41 -28.00 -5.37
CA GLY A 175 -19.12 -28.91 -6.50
C GLY A 175 -17.93 -28.50 -7.39
N ASP A 176 -17.78 -29.19 -8.54
CA ASP A 176 -16.70 -29.00 -9.54
C ASP A 176 -16.78 -27.67 -10.33
N GLU A 177 -17.61 -26.71 -9.90
CA GLU A 177 -17.68 -25.39 -10.55
C GLU A 177 -16.41 -24.56 -10.29
N VAL A 178 -15.95 -23.87 -11.33
CA VAL A 178 -14.82 -22.96 -11.25
C VAL A 178 -15.20 -21.79 -10.34
N ALA A 179 -14.64 -21.73 -9.13
CA ALA A 179 -14.91 -20.65 -8.19
C ALA A 179 -14.61 -19.28 -8.81
N VAL A 180 -15.65 -18.44 -8.94
CA VAL A 180 -15.55 -17.09 -9.51
C VAL A 180 -15.17 -16.11 -8.41
N LEU A 181 -14.03 -15.42 -8.56
CA LEU A 181 -13.60 -14.39 -7.61
C LEU A 181 -14.64 -13.27 -7.51
N GLU A 182 -14.96 -12.87 -6.28
CA GLU A 182 -15.88 -11.79 -5.96
C GLU A 182 -15.15 -10.65 -5.26
N VAL A 183 -15.45 -9.40 -5.64
CA VAL A 183 -15.02 -8.19 -4.91
C VAL A 183 -16.19 -7.74 -4.05
N VAL A 184 -16.04 -7.88 -2.73
CA VAL A 184 -17.02 -7.48 -1.72
C VAL A 184 -16.73 -6.03 -1.32
N THR A 185 -17.73 -5.16 -1.38
CA THR A 185 -17.61 -3.75 -0.98
C THR A 185 -18.70 -3.27 -0.02
N SER A 186 -19.75 -4.07 0.20
CA SER A 186 -20.85 -3.70 1.10
C SER A 186 -20.38 -3.65 2.56
N PRO A 187 -20.61 -2.55 3.30
CA PRO A 187 -20.19 -2.40 4.70
C PRO A 187 -20.59 -3.57 5.60
N GLU A 188 -21.80 -4.11 5.43
CA GLU A 188 -22.35 -5.20 6.25
C GLU A 188 -21.59 -6.53 6.06
N ARG A 189 -20.99 -6.72 4.88
CA ARG A 189 -20.14 -7.89 4.62
C ARG A 189 -18.70 -7.62 5.02
N LEU A 190 -18.21 -6.40 4.83
CA LEU A 190 -16.85 -6.03 5.23
C LEU A 190 -16.68 -6.10 6.75
N ASP A 191 -17.70 -5.72 7.51
CA ASP A 191 -17.75 -5.78 8.97
C ASP A 191 -17.53 -7.20 9.53
N ARG A 192 -17.73 -8.25 8.72
CA ARG A 192 -17.51 -9.66 9.12
C ARG A 192 -16.03 -10.02 9.24
N TYR A 193 -15.16 -9.36 8.48
CA TYR A 193 -13.73 -9.61 8.54
C TYR A 193 -13.13 -9.04 9.81
N PHE A 194 -11.97 -9.58 10.21
CA PHE A 194 -11.27 -9.18 11.42
C PHE A 194 -12.09 -9.38 12.71
N ARG A 195 -13.22 -10.08 12.66
CA ARG A 195 -14.01 -10.45 13.84
C ARG A 195 -13.48 -11.66 14.56
N THR A 196 -13.65 -11.71 15.87
CA THR A 196 -13.32 -12.82 16.77
C THR A 196 -14.56 -13.28 17.54
N LYS A 197 -14.46 -14.39 18.29
CA LYS A 197 -15.54 -14.87 19.17
C LYS A 197 -15.59 -14.14 20.53
N ALA A 198 -14.78 -13.10 20.75
CA ALA A 198 -14.71 -12.41 22.03
C ALA A 198 -16.05 -11.71 22.37
N LYS A 199 -16.43 -11.73 23.66
CA LYS A 199 -17.59 -10.98 24.15
C LYS A 199 -17.22 -9.48 24.23
N GLY A 200 -18.08 -8.60 23.70
CA GLY A 200 -17.98 -7.15 23.87
C GLY A 200 -17.29 -6.40 22.71
N ASN A 201 -16.09 -6.82 22.30
CA ASN A 201 -15.44 -6.29 21.09
C ASN A 201 -15.42 -7.38 20.00
N PRO A 202 -16.23 -7.25 18.95
CA PRO A 202 -16.29 -8.27 17.92
C PRO A 202 -15.01 -8.27 17.08
N HIS A 203 -14.30 -7.15 16.92
CA HIS A 203 -13.08 -7.09 16.09
C HIS A 203 -11.81 -7.39 16.88
N ILE A 204 -10.75 -7.76 16.15
CA ILE A 204 -9.43 -7.92 16.74
C ILE A 204 -8.95 -6.62 17.40
N THR A 205 -8.04 -6.72 18.37
CA THR A 205 -7.39 -5.57 19.02
C THR A 205 -5.98 -5.34 18.49
N GLN A 206 -5.40 -4.16 18.75
CA GLN A 206 -4.00 -3.86 18.43
C GLN A 206 -3.04 -4.93 18.97
N ALA A 207 -3.21 -5.32 20.24
CA ALA A 207 -2.39 -6.36 20.87
C ALA A 207 -2.50 -7.71 20.15
N GLN A 208 -3.68 -8.05 19.62
CA GLN A 208 -3.89 -9.27 18.84
C GLN A 208 -3.22 -9.18 17.45
N ALA A 209 -3.25 -8.02 16.80
CA ALA A 209 -2.54 -7.81 15.54
C ALA A 209 -1.01 -7.96 15.71
N GLU A 210 -0.45 -7.35 16.76
CA GLU A 210 0.97 -7.48 17.13
C GLU A 210 1.35 -8.91 17.53
N GLU A 211 0.49 -9.59 18.28
CA GLU A 211 0.65 -11.00 18.61
C GLU A 211 0.72 -11.86 17.34
N ALA A 212 -0.12 -11.57 16.34
CA ALA A 212 -0.16 -12.32 15.09
C ALA A 212 1.17 -12.24 14.31
N ILE A 213 1.81 -11.06 14.26
CA ILE A 213 3.15 -10.90 13.70
C ILE A 213 4.17 -11.74 14.49
N ARG A 214 4.19 -11.59 15.82
CA ARG A 214 5.21 -12.20 16.69
C ARG A 214 5.14 -13.72 16.69
N ILE A 215 3.93 -14.29 16.73
CA ILE A 215 3.72 -15.74 16.84
C ILE A 215 3.74 -16.42 15.46
N GLY A 216 3.24 -15.76 14.42
CA GLY A 216 3.11 -16.28 13.06
C GLY A 216 2.08 -17.41 12.92
N SER A 217 2.17 -18.47 13.72
CA SER A 217 1.28 -19.63 13.70
C SER A 217 -0.10 -19.34 14.28
N VAL A 218 -1.15 -19.46 13.46
CA VAL A 218 -2.56 -19.28 13.89
C VAL A 218 -2.94 -20.20 15.06
N ALA A 219 -2.42 -21.42 15.10
CA ALA A 219 -2.74 -22.38 16.15
C ALA A 219 -2.23 -21.98 17.54
N LYS A 220 -1.23 -21.09 17.59
CA LYS A 220 -0.60 -20.63 18.83
C LYS A 220 -1.08 -19.24 19.28
N ARG A 221 -1.94 -18.58 18.50
CA ARG A 221 -2.49 -17.26 18.82
C ARG A 221 -3.60 -17.39 19.86
N SER A 222 -3.77 -16.36 20.69
CA SER A 222 -4.83 -16.24 21.69
C SER A 222 -6.24 -16.06 21.09
N PHE A 223 -6.32 -15.80 19.78
CA PHE A 223 -7.55 -15.49 19.07
C PHE A 223 -7.58 -16.12 17.68
N ARG A 224 -8.77 -16.15 17.09
CA ARG A 224 -9.00 -16.53 15.70
C ARG A 224 -9.97 -15.56 15.04
N VAL A 225 -9.66 -15.20 13.80
CA VAL A 225 -10.61 -14.48 12.96
C VAL A 225 -11.70 -15.43 12.45
N LEU A 226 -12.93 -14.94 12.35
CA LEU A 226 -14.09 -15.73 11.95
C LEU A 226 -14.15 -15.97 10.44
N GLU A 227 -13.77 -14.96 9.67
CA GLU A 227 -13.76 -14.98 8.21
C GLU A 227 -12.40 -14.46 7.71
N ASP A 228 -12.00 -14.95 6.55
CA ASP A 228 -10.78 -14.54 5.86
C ASP A 228 -11.06 -14.26 4.39
N ALA A 229 -10.25 -13.40 3.78
CA ALA A 229 -10.33 -13.03 2.38
C ALA A 229 -9.02 -13.40 1.67
N PHE A 230 -9.08 -13.55 0.35
CA PHE A 230 -7.89 -13.78 -0.44
C PHE A 230 -6.99 -12.53 -0.48
N VAL A 231 -7.60 -11.35 -0.63
CA VAL A 231 -6.94 -10.04 -0.57
C VAL A 231 -7.89 -9.05 0.10
N TYR A 232 -7.38 -8.22 0.98
CA TYR A 232 -8.10 -7.07 1.55
C TYR A 232 -7.71 -5.80 0.80
N ILE A 233 -8.66 -4.88 0.66
CA ILE A 233 -8.49 -3.61 -0.04
C ILE A 233 -8.76 -2.50 0.98
N PHE A 234 -7.70 -1.79 1.35
CA PHE A 234 -7.80 -0.61 2.21
C PHE A 234 -7.65 0.64 1.38
N ARG A 235 -8.37 1.71 1.73
CA ARG A 235 -8.19 3.04 1.19
C ARG A 235 -7.44 3.89 2.19
N ARG A 236 -6.45 4.65 1.74
CA ARG A 236 -5.82 5.69 2.56
C ARG A 236 -6.82 6.82 2.77
N ARG A 237 -7.10 7.16 4.03
CA ARG A 237 -7.93 8.30 4.39
C ARG A 237 -7.27 9.60 3.95
N ARG A 238 -8.08 10.63 3.69
CA ARG A 238 -7.57 12.00 3.62
C ARG A 238 -7.06 12.33 5.02
N GLY A 239 -5.75 12.51 5.19
CA GLY A 239 -5.24 13.12 6.41
C GLY A 239 -5.60 14.60 6.42
N GLU A 240 -5.73 15.19 7.61
CA GLU A 240 -5.46 16.63 7.75
C GLU A 240 -4.04 16.85 7.21
N SER A 241 -3.90 17.71 6.20
CA SER A 241 -2.65 17.79 5.45
C SER A 241 -1.50 18.19 6.39
N GLN A 242 -0.32 17.56 6.27
CA GLN A 242 0.86 18.05 6.99
C GLN A 242 1.23 19.49 6.55
N ASP A 243 0.75 19.92 5.39
CA ASP A 243 0.88 21.28 4.88
C ASP A 243 0.01 22.28 5.68
N GLU A 244 -1.18 21.89 6.16
CA GLU A 244 -2.00 22.71 7.06
C GLU A 244 -1.37 22.86 8.45
N ASN A 245 -0.65 21.84 8.94
CA ASN A 245 0.07 21.95 10.20
C ASN A 245 1.33 22.81 10.07
N ALA A 246 2.06 22.74 8.95
CA ALA A 246 3.18 23.64 8.68
C ALA A 246 2.72 25.09 8.51
N ALA A 247 1.61 25.33 7.80
CA ALA A 247 1.01 26.65 7.67
C ALA A 247 0.45 27.20 8.99
N ASN A 248 -0.12 26.33 9.84
CA ASN A 248 -0.58 26.72 11.18
C ASN A 248 0.58 26.97 12.16
N GLU A 249 1.70 26.25 12.06
CA GLU A 249 2.91 26.52 12.87
C GLU A 249 3.61 27.81 12.43
N GLU A 250 3.70 28.09 11.13
CA GLU A 250 4.21 29.38 10.62
C GLU A 250 3.30 30.55 11.05
N ALA A 251 1.98 30.40 10.90
CA ALA A 251 1.02 31.44 11.32
C ALA A 251 0.94 31.61 12.85
N ALA A 252 1.27 30.58 13.63
CA ALA A 252 1.38 30.68 15.09
C ALA A 252 2.66 31.38 15.52
N ASN A 253 3.79 31.10 14.86
CA ASN A 253 5.07 31.77 15.15
C ASN A 253 5.07 33.25 14.74
N GLU A 254 4.46 33.61 13.60
CA GLU A 254 4.33 35.02 13.19
C GLU A 254 3.50 35.86 14.19
N LYS A 255 2.49 35.25 14.83
CA LYS A 255 1.67 35.92 15.85
C LYS A 255 2.37 36.08 17.19
N VAL A 256 3.41 35.30 17.48
CA VAL A 256 4.24 35.43 18.69
C VAL A 256 5.24 36.59 18.51
N ASP A 257 5.87 36.68 17.33
CA ASP A 257 6.82 37.75 17.00
C ASP A 257 6.17 39.15 16.97
N ASP A 258 4.92 39.27 16.51
CA ASP A 258 4.20 40.56 16.49
C ASP A 258 3.73 41.01 17.90
N LYS A 259 3.59 40.05 18.83
CA LYS A 259 3.30 40.33 20.25
C LYS A 259 4.54 40.76 21.03
N GLU A 260 5.71 40.21 20.73
CA GLU A 260 6.97 40.62 21.36
C GLU A 260 7.43 42.01 20.86
N LYS A 261 7.25 42.33 19.58
CA LYS A 261 7.54 43.68 19.06
C LYS A 261 6.67 44.78 19.66
N LYS A 262 5.42 44.48 20.06
CA LYS A 262 4.53 45.44 20.73
C LYS A 262 4.81 45.64 22.22
N ARG A 263 5.64 44.81 22.85
CA ARG A 263 6.02 44.95 24.27
C ARG A 263 7.37 45.66 24.49
N GLY A 264 8.15 45.88 23.44
CA GLY A 264 9.49 46.47 23.52
C GLY A 264 9.59 48.00 23.41
N SER A 265 8.48 48.76 23.37
CA SER A 265 8.51 50.22 23.14
C SER A 265 7.80 51.05 24.22
N ILE A 266 8.00 50.72 25.49
CA ILE A 266 7.71 51.64 26.59
C ILE A 266 8.90 51.59 27.54
N ASP A 267 9.93 52.37 27.24
CA ASP A 267 10.53 53.22 28.27
C ASP A 267 11.28 54.40 27.67
N ASP A 268 11.49 55.40 28.52
CA ASP A 268 12.22 56.65 28.33
C ASP A 268 11.47 57.82 27.69
N THR A 269 10.74 58.57 28.52
CA THR A 269 10.81 60.04 28.44
C THR A 269 10.66 60.74 29.79
N GLU A 270 11.66 61.59 30.04
CA GLU A 270 11.62 62.84 30.82
C GLU A 270 11.65 62.79 32.35
N SER A 271 12.89 62.76 32.83
CA SER A 271 13.32 63.56 33.98
C SER A 271 13.10 65.06 33.72
N LYS A 272 12.39 65.75 34.62
CA LYS A 272 12.39 67.22 34.72
C LYS A 272 12.67 67.66 36.16
N PRO A 273 13.59 68.63 36.36
CA PRO A 273 13.92 69.18 37.67
C PRO A 273 13.13 70.47 37.96
N LYS A 274 12.95 70.82 39.24
CA LYS A 274 12.65 72.16 39.83
C LYS A 274 12.02 71.95 41.21
N ARG A 275 12.15 72.81 42.22
CA ARG A 275 12.99 73.95 42.59
C ARG A 275 12.64 74.23 44.07
N SER A 276 13.52 74.90 44.79
CA SER A 276 13.32 75.33 46.19
C SER A 276 12.21 76.37 46.40
N LYS A 277 11.93 76.59 47.70
CA LYS A 277 11.10 77.58 48.42
C LYS A 277 9.87 76.90 49.05
N ARG A 278 9.61 76.99 50.35
CA ARG A 278 9.92 78.03 51.33
C ARG A 278 9.93 77.42 52.73
#